data_AF-A0A813D7B2-F1
#
_entry.id   AF-A0A813D7B2-F1
#
_cell.length_a   1.000
_cell.length_b   1.000
_cell.length_c   1.000
_cell.angle_alpha   90.00
_cell.angle_beta   90.00
_cell.angle_gamma   90.00
#
_symmetry.space_group_name_H-M   'P 1'
#
loop_
_entity.id
_entity.type
_entity.pdbx_description
1 polymer ?
#
loop_
_entity_poly.entity_id
_entity_poly.type
_entity_poly.pdbx_seq_one_letter_code
_entity_poly.pdbx_strand_id
1 'polypeptide(L)'
;AFAAPSSCQHCLRCSPEGKPALKSGDLAEVQGKADSEGMYCKITEARSESEFLVQALHQGTERQLVLKPSQLRSLSSDGLQKCGACKSVYFCSRECQRAAWKDHKPFCAAASSSWDPAWTEDRAELLQLRARFESPSARQAASKQGLVEAFLK
;
A
#
# COMPACT_ATOMS: atom_id res chain seq x y z
N ALA A 1 9.63 14.07 -7.93
CA ALA A 1 8.68 13.24 -8.68
C ALA A 1 8.08 12.24 -7.70
N PHE A 2 6.76 12.27 -7.48
CA PHE A 2 6.10 11.31 -6.59
C PHE A 2 6.18 9.93 -7.24
N ALA A 3 6.76 8.94 -6.55
CA ALA A 3 6.86 7.57 -7.03
C ALA A 3 5.45 7.04 -7.35
N ALA A 4 5.29 6.37 -8.49
CA ALA A 4 4.02 5.74 -8.83
C ALA A 4 3.69 4.69 -7.75
N PRO A 5 2.46 4.68 -7.20
CA PRO A 5 2.06 3.65 -6.26
C PRO A 5 2.16 2.28 -6.94
N SER A 6 2.81 1.34 -6.26
CA SER A 6 3.11 -0.02 -6.74
C SER A 6 1.92 -0.99 -6.61
N SER A 7 0.72 -0.50 -6.30
CA SER A 7 -0.45 -1.35 -6.05
C SER A 7 -1.77 -0.70 -6.46
N CYS A 8 -2.76 -1.55 -6.73
CA CYS A 8 -4.11 -1.15 -7.08
C CYS A 8 -4.86 -0.69 -5.83
N GLN A 9 -5.46 0.51 -5.90
CA GLN A 9 -6.11 1.18 -4.78
C GLN A 9 -7.40 0.48 -4.28
N HIS A 10 -7.94 -0.49 -5.02
CA HIS A 10 -9.11 -1.26 -4.62
C HIS A 10 -8.75 -2.59 -3.97
N CYS A 11 -8.09 -3.46 -4.75
CA CYS A 11 -7.92 -4.85 -4.38
C CYS A 11 -6.81 -5.03 -3.34
N LEU A 12 -5.78 -4.15 -3.35
CA LEU A 12 -4.50 -4.30 -2.63
C LEU A 12 -3.83 -5.69 -2.74
N ARG A 13 -4.37 -6.60 -3.57
CA ARG A 13 -4.12 -8.05 -3.63
C ARG A 13 -4.39 -8.70 -4.98
N CYS A 14 -4.79 -7.94 -6.00
CA CYS A 14 -5.47 -8.39 -7.22
C CYS A 14 -5.28 -9.88 -7.54
N SER A 15 -6.33 -10.71 -7.37
CA SER A 15 -7.42 -10.79 -8.36
C SER A 15 -8.76 -11.34 -7.82
N PRO A 16 -9.89 -11.11 -8.55
CA PRO A 16 -10.76 -12.26 -8.85
C PRO A 16 -10.77 -12.73 -10.31
N GLU A 17 -10.65 -11.88 -11.34
CA GLU A 17 -10.82 -12.32 -12.75
C GLU A 17 -9.81 -11.66 -13.73
N GLY A 18 -8.80 -10.95 -13.22
CA GLY A 18 -7.79 -10.24 -14.02
C GLY A 18 -6.44 -10.32 -13.32
N LYS A 19 -5.74 -11.44 -13.52
CA LYS A 19 -4.39 -11.66 -12.96
C LYS A 19 -3.44 -10.64 -13.61
N PRO A 20 -2.68 -9.82 -12.87
CA PRO A 20 -1.31 -9.59 -13.33
C PRO A 20 -0.67 -10.98 -13.29
N ALA A 21 -0.42 -11.56 -14.46
CA ALA A 21 0.24 -12.86 -14.55
C ALA A 21 1.64 -12.69 -13.95
N LEU A 22 1.79 -13.02 -12.67
CA LEU A 22 3.08 -13.14 -12.00
C LEU A 22 3.96 -14.00 -12.92
N LYS A 23 5.02 -13.42 -13.45
CA LYS A 23 5.93 -14.05 -14.40
C LYS A 23 7.29 -14.28 -13.75
N SER A 24 8.08 -15.16 -14.37
CA SER A 24 9.49 -15.30 -13.98
C SER A 24 10.18 -13.94 -14.05
N GLY A 25 10.91 -13.59 -13.00
CA GLY A 25 11.60 -12.32 -12.82
C GLY A 25 10.86 -11.30 -11.96
N ASP A 26 9.54 -11.45 -11.73
CA ASP A 26 8.78 -10.49 -10.94
C ASP A 26 9.20 -10.50 -9.46
N LEU A 27 9.17 -9.32 -8.85
CA LEU A 27 9.34 -9.16 -7.40
C LEU A 27 7.97 -9.14 -6.72
N ALA A 28 7.87 -9.89 -5.62
CA ALA A 28 6.65 -9.99 -4.85
C ALA A 28 6.94 -9.99 -3.34
N GLU A 29 5.99 -9.49 -2.57
CA GLU A 29 5.94 -9.60 -1.11
C GLU A 29 5.18 -10.87 -0.72
N VAL A 30 5.70 -11.63 0.24
CA VAL A 30 5.07 -12.87 0.71
C VAL A 30 4.08 -12.58 1.84
N GLN A 31 2.87 -13.13 1.74
CA GLN A 31 1.77 -12.94 2.69
C GLN A 31 1.36 -14.22 3.40
N GLY A 32 0.85 -14.08 4.63
CA GLY A 32 0.04 -15.11 5.28
C GLY A 32 0.80 -16.17 6.07
N LYS A 33 2.07 -15.93 6.45
CA LYS A 33 2.77 -16.71 7.48
C LYS A 33 3.21 -15.78 8.62
N ALA A 34 3.19 -16.28 9.85
CA ALA A 34 3.58 -15.50 11.04
C ALA A 34 5.00 -14.91 10.91
N ASP A 35 5.90 -15.63 10.22
CA ASP A 35 7.29 -15.22 10.02
C ASP A 35 7.55 -14.60 8.63
N SER A 36 6.50 -14.28 7.85
CA SER A 36 6.67 -13.70 6.50
C SER A 36 6.53 -12.17 6.47
N GLU A 37 6.40 -11.52 7.63
CA GLU A 37 6.34 -10.06 7.68
C GLU A 37 7.65 -9.45 7.16
N GLY A 38 7.54 -8.63 6.10
CA GLY A 38 8.70 -8.08 5.41
C GLY A 38 9.54 -9.09 4.62
N MET A 39 9.00 -10.28 4.31
CA MET A 39 9.67 -11.24 3.42
C MET A 39 9.38 -10.90 1.95
N TYR A 40 10.45 -10.66 1.20
CA TYR A 40 10.39 -10.38 -0.24
C TYR A 40 10.95 -11.55 -1.02
N CYS A 41 10.41 -11.78 -2.21
CA CYS A 41 10.88 -12.83 -3.09
C CYS A 41 10.91 -12.41 -4.56
N LYS A 42 11.82 -13.03 -5.30
CA LYS A 42 11.83 -13.01 -6.76
C LYS A 42 11.24 -14.30 -7.29
N ILE A 43 10.30 -14.21 -8.22
CA ILE A 43 9.73 -15.38 -8.89
C ILE A 43 10.77 -15.95 -9.85
N THR A 44 11.23 -17.17 -9.57
CA THR A 44 12.20 -17.86 -10.41
C THR A 44 11.52 -18.62 -11.53
N GLU A 45 10.46 -19.38 -11.25
CA GLU A 45 9.75 -20.16 -12.27
C GLU A 45 8.27 -20.38 -11.90
N ALA A 46 7.41 -20.51 -12.90
CA ALA A 46 6.05 -21.02 -12.73
C ALA A 46 6.10 -22.53 -12.92
N ARG A 47 5.90 -23.30 -11.84
CA ARG A 47 5.97 -24.78 -11.88
C ARG A 47 4.67 -25.42 -12.35
N SER A 48 3.54 -24.78 -12.05
CA SER A 48 2.20 -25.20 -12.47
C SER A 48 1.28 -23.99 -12.63
N GLU A 49 0.05 -24.17 -13.11
CA GLU A 49 -0.95 -23.09 -13.21
C GLU A 49 -1.28 -22.41 -11.87
N SER A 50 -0.87 -23.02 -10.75
CA SER A 50 -1.23 -22.61 -9.39
C SER A 50 -0.03 -22.50 -8.42
N GLU A 51 1.21 -22.68 -8.88
CA GLU A 51 2.40 -22.69 -8.01
C GLU A 51 3.60 -22.01 -8.65
N PHE A 52 4.26 -21.16 -7.85
CA PHE A 52 5.49 -20.47 -8.21
C PHE A 52 6.63 -20.93 -7.34
N LEU A 53 7.77 -21.20 -7.99
CA LEU A 53 9.04 -21.26 -7.28
C LEU A 53 9.56 -19.84 -7.12
N VAL A 54 9.92 -19.48 -5.89
CA VAL A 54 10.46 -18.17 -5.57
C VAL A 54 11.76 -18.30 -4.80
N GLN A 55 12.65 -17.34 -5.01
CA GLN A 55 13.84 -17.11 -4.19
C GLN A 55 13.51 -15.99 -3.20
N ALA A 56 13.28 -16.35 -1.94
CA ALA A 56 12.89 -15.44 -0.88
C ALA A 56 14.10 -15.05 -0.03
N LEU A 57 14.17 -13.76 0.32
CA LEU A 57 15.16 -13.21 1.24
C LEU A 57 14.45 -12.72 2.50
N HIS A 58 14.87 -13.24 3.64
CA HIS A 58 14.39 -12.78 4.94
C HIS A 58 15.54 -12.78 5.94
N GLN A 59 15.76 -11.65 6.62
CA GLN A 59 16.80 -11.49 7.65
C GLN A 59 18.20 -11.96 7.20
N GLY A 60 18.58 -11.68 5.94
CA GLY A 60 19.88 -12.05 5.38
C GLY A 60 20.03 -13.52 5.01
N THR A 61 18.98 -14.33 5.12
CA THR A 61 18.97 -15.72 4.66
C THR A 61 18.17 -15.84 3.38
N GLU A 62 18.78 -16.45 2.35
CA GLU A 62 18.12 -16.75 1.10
C GLU A 62 17.58 -18.20 1.10
N ARG A 63 16.33 -18.38 0.68
CA ARG A 63 15.66 -19.67 0.63
C ARG A 63 14.78 -19.80 -0.62
N GLN A 64 14.78 -21.00 -1.18
CA GLN A 64 13.87 -21.35 -2.26
C GLN A 64 12.56 -21.89 -1.68
N LEU A 65 11.42 -21.31 -2.09
CA LEU A 65 10.09 -21.65 -1.59
C LEU A 65 9.13 -21.89 -2.75
N VAL A 66 8.16 -22.78 -2.55
CA VAL A 66 7.02 -22.93 -3.45
C VAL A 66 5.83 -22.20 -2.82
N LEU A 67 5.31 -21.19 -3.51
CA LEU A 67 4.19 -20.37 -3.05
C LEU A 67 3.06 -20.36 -4.05
N LYS A 68 1.84 -20.29 -3.53
CA LYS A 68 0.63 -20.08 -4.34
C LYS A 68 0.48 -18.61 -4.70
N PRO A 69 -0.19 -18.27 -5.83
CA PRO A 69 -0.47 -16.89 -6.21
C PRO A 69 -1.14 -16.08 -5.08
N SER A 70 -1.98 -16.72 -4.27
CA SER A 70 -2.68 -16.07 -3.14
C SER A 70 -1.77 -15.64 -1.98
N GLN A 71 -0.53 -16.15 -1.93
CA GLN A 71 0.48 -15.84 -0.93
C GLN A 71 1.47 -14.77 -1.42
N LEU A 72 1.29 -14.26 -2.64
CA LEU A 72 2.20 -13.32 -3.27
C LEU A 72 1.46 -12.03 -3.60
N ARG A 73 2.01 -10.90 -3.17
CA ARG A 73 1.60 -9.57 -3.64
C ARG A 73 2.64 -9.07 -4.63
N SER A 74 2.24 -8.90 -5.89
CA SER A 74 3.11 -8.29 -6.90
C SER A 74 3.52 -6.88 -6.47
N LEU A 75 4.81 -6.56 -6.63
CA LEU A 75 5.35 -5.22 -6.44
C LEU A 75 5.55 -4.50 -7.79
N SER A 76 5.29 -5.17 -8.92
CA SER A 76 5.36 -4.55 -10.23
C SER A 76 4.15 -3.65 -10.49
N SER A 77 4.40 -2.43 -10.95
CA SER A 77 3.35 -1.53 -11.44
C SER A 77 2.91 -1.84 -12.87
N ASP A 78 3.56 -2.81 -13.52
CA ASP A 78 3.26 -3.24 -14.88
C ASP A 78 1.81 -3.75 -14.97
N GLY A 79 1.01 -3.10 -15.82
CA GLY A 79 -0.39 -3.44 -16.02
C GLY A 79 -1.38 -2.65 -15.16
N LEU A 80 -0.93 -1.73 -14.29
CA LEU A 80 -1.85 -0.81 -13.61
C LEU A 80 -2.30 0.32 -14.53
N GLN A 81 -3.60 0.43 -14.68
CA GLN A 81 -4.30 1.49 -15.40
C GLN A 81 -4.51 2.67 -14.45
N LYS A 82 -4.13 3.88 -14.88
CA LYS A 82 -4.47 5.10 -14.14
C LYS A 82 -5.95 5.42 -14.31
N CYS A 83 -6.58 6.03 -13.30
CA CYS A 83 -7.88 6.65 -13.50
C CYS A 83 -7.79 7.68 -14.62
N GLY A 84 -8.56 7.50 -15.70
CA GLY A 84 -8.50 8.39 -16.87
C GLY A 84 -8.84 9.85 -16.56
N ALA A 85 -9.59 10.07 -15.47
CA ALA A 85 -10.09 11.37 -15.06
C ALA A 85 -9.06 12.13 -14.19
N CYS A 86 -8.73 11.62 -13.00
CA CYS A 86 -7.78 12.30 -12.11
C CYS A 86 -6.30 12.00 -12.40
N LYS A 87 -6.00 10.85 -13.04
CA LYS A 87 -4.64 10.33 -13.30
C LYS A 87 -3.77 10.16 -12.05
N SER A 88 -4.34 10.28 -10.85
CA SER A 88 -3.63 10.23 -9.56
C SER A 88 -3.66 8.85 -8.90
N VAL A 89 -4.71 8.05 -9.15
CA VAL A 89 -4.86 6.69 -8.58
C VAL A 89 -4.75 5.62 -9.67
N TYR A 90 -4.37 4.41 -9.25
CA TYR A 90 -4.03 3.29 -10.12
C TYR A 90 -4.89 2.07 -9.78
N PHE A 91 -5.36 1.36 -10.82
CA PHE A 91 -6.20 0.17 -10.72
C PHE A 91 -5.68 -0.91 -11.66
N CYS A 92 -5.75 -2.18 -11.28
CA CYS A 92 -5.33 -3.28 -12.18
C CYS A 92 -6.27 -3.48 -13.37
N SER A 93 -7.53 -3.05 -13.24
CA SER A 93 -8.59 -3.35 -14.20
C SER A 93 -9.75 -2.36 -14.07
N ARG A 94 -10.62 -2.31 -15.08
CA ARG A 94 -11.82 -1.45 -15.05
C ARG A 94 -12.80 -1.90 -13.97
N GLU A 95 -12.84 -3.19 -13.65
CA GLU A 95 -13.65 -3.77 -12.58
C GLU A 95 -13.19 -3.22 -11.22
N CYS A 96 -11.89 -3.24 -10.95
CA CYS A 96 -11.34 -2.64 -9.72
C CYS A 96 -11.58 -1.13 -9.64
N GLN A 97 -11.48 -0.42 -10.76
CA GLN A 97 -11.81 1.01 -10.81
C GLN A 97 -13.29 1.26 -10.47
N ARG A 98 -14.21 0.46 -11.04
CA ARG A 98 -15.66 0.57 -10.79
C ARG A 98 -16.02 0.20 -9.35
N ALA A 99 -15.40 -0.85 -8.81
CA ALA A 99 -15.62 -1.31 -7.45
C ALA A 99 -15.14 -0.28 -6.42
N ALA A 100 -13.94 0.30 -6.61
CA ALA A 100 -13.46 1.42 -5.80
C ALA A 100 -14.11 2.76 -6.13
N TRP A 101 -15.01 2.85 -7.13
CA TRP A 101 -15.56 4.14 -7.55
C TRP A 101 -16.35 4.82 -6.44
N LYS A 102 -17.08 4.07 -5.61
CA LYS A 102 -17.86 4.63 -4.49
C LYS A 102 -16.98 5.44 -3.55
N ASP A 103 -15.80 4.90 -3.19
CA ASP A 103 -14.84 5.54 -2.30
C ASP A 103 -13.92 6.54 -3.02
N HIS A 104 -13.59 6.27 -4.29
CA HIS A 104 -12.71 7.13 -5.09
C HIS A 104 -13.39 8.41 -5.59
N LYS A 105 -14.67 8.33 -5.99
CA LYS A 105 -15.44 9.43 -6.58
C LYS A 105 -15.33 10.76 -5.81
N PRO A 106 -15.50 10.82 -4.47
CA PRO A 106 -15.40 12.09 -3.73
C PRO A 106 -14.02 12.77 -3.84
N PHE A 107 -12.95 12.00 -4.09
CA PHE A 107 -11.58 12.51 -4.15
C PHE A 107 -11.00 12.53 -5.59
N CYS A 108 -11.81 12.17 -6.58
CA CYS A 108 -11.37 12.16 -7.98
C CYS A 108 -11.27 13.60 -8.50
N ALA A 109 -10.06 14.09 -8.78
CA ALA A 109 -9.81 15.48 -9.20
C ALA A 109 -10.62 15.96 -10.44
N ALA A 110 -11.13 15.05 -11.26
CA ALA A 110 -12.02 15.40 -12.39
C ALA A 110 -13.50 15.50 -12.02
N ALA A 111 -13.91 14.97 -10.85
CA ALA A 111 -15.22 15.20 -10.25
C ALA A 111 -15.28 16.52 -9.48
N SER A 112 -14.11 17.09 -9.13
CA SER A 112 -13.95 18.42 -8.55
C SER A 112 -13.56 19.44 -9.63
N SER A 113 -14.51 19.83 -10.47
CA SER A 113 -14.39 21.11 -11.20
C SER A 113 -14.43 22.32 -10.25
N SER A 114 -14.73 22.11 -8.98
CA SER A 114 -14.46 23.03 -7.89
C SER A 114 -13.40 22.41 -6.97
N TRP A 115 -12.17 22.89 -7.05
CA TRP A 115 -11.32 22.90 -5.86
C TRP A 115 -12.09 23.67 -4.79
N ASP A 116 -12.58 22.98 -3.77
CA ASP A 116 -13.28 23.60 -2.66
C ASP A 116 -12.26 24.35 -1.80
N PRO A 117 -12.35 25.70 -1.69
CA PRO A 117 -11.42 26.48 -0.87
C PRO A 117 -11.50 26.14 0.63
N ALA A 118 -12.52 25.39 1.09
CA ALA A 118 -12.59 24.92 2.47
C ALA A 118 -11.42 23.98 2.86
N TRP A 119 -10.82 23.27 1.90
CA TRP A 119 -9.69 22.37 2.16
C TRP A 119 -8.37 23.10 2.49
N THR A 120 -8.32 24.42 2.28
CA THR A 120 -7.17 25.26 2.66
C THR A 120 -7.12 25.53 4.17
N GLU A 121 -8.28 25.62 4.81
CA GLU A 121 -8.43 25.86 6.25
C GLU A 121 -7.99 24.64 7.06
N ASP A 122 -8.39 23.44 6.64
CA ASP A 122 -7.94 22.16 7.21
C ASP A 122 -6.41 21.99 7.16
N ARG A 123 -5.76 22.40 6.08
CA ARG A 123 -4.29 22.26 5.95
C ARG A 123 -3.55 23.18 6.92
N ALA A 124 -4.03 24.41 7.11
CA ALA A 124 -3.44 25.34 8.07
C ALA A 124 -3.62 24.82 9.51
N GLU A 125 -4.80 24.32 9.83
CA GLU A 125 -5.10 23.71 11.13
C GLU A 125 -4.24 22.47 11.39
N LEU A 126 -4.11 21.56 10.41
CA LEU A 126 -3.27 20.37 10.52
C LEU A 126 -1.78 20.71 10.71
N LEU A 127 -1.29 21.79 10.06
CA LEU A 127 0.07 22.27 10.26
C LEU A 127 0.27 22.87 11.65
N GLN A 128 -0.72 23.59 12.18
CA GLN A 128 -0.68 24.11 13.55
C GLN A 128 -0.74 22.98 14.59
N LEU A 129 -1.59 21.98 14.39
CA LEU A 129 -1.66 20.78 15.23
C LEU A 129 -0.32 20.04 15.22
N ARG A 130 0.25 19.78 14.05
CA ARG A 130 1.59 19.17 13.93
C ARG A 130 2.64 19.99 14.69
N ALA A 131 2.68 21.30 14.49
CA ALA A 131 3.65 22.18 15.15
C ALA A 131 3.52 22.14 16.68
N ARG A 132 2.30 22.04 17.22
CA ARG A 132 2.05 21.88 18.66
C ARG A 132 2.70 20.61 19.21
N PHE A 133 2.47 19.46 18.55
CA PHE A 133 2.99 18.16 19.00
C PHE A 133 4.48 17.95 18.69
N GLU A 134 5.00 18.60 17.66
CA GLU A 134 6.42 18.55 17.31
C GLU A 134 7.26 19.56 18.09
N SER A 135 6.65 20.47 18.86
CA SER A 135 7.39 21.44 19.67
C SER A 135 8.29 20.74 20.71
N PRO A 136 9.52 21.25 20.96
CA PRO A 136 10.42 20.67 21.97
C PRO A 136 9.78 20.59 23.37
N SER A 137 8.92 21.55 23.73
CA SER A 137 8.21 21.56 25.01
C SER A 137 7.15 20.45 25.12
N ALA A 138 6.45 20.11 24.03
CA ALA A 138 5.49 19.00 24.02
C ALA A 138 6.19 17.63 24.04
N ARG A 139 7.33 17.50 23.34
CA ARG A 139 8.19 16.31 23.42
C ARG A 139 8.77 16.11 24.83
N GLN A 140 9.09 17.20 25.54
CA GLN A 140 9.58 17.17 26.92
C GLN A 140 8.46 16.92 27.96
N ALA A 141 7.22 17.34 27.72
CA ALA A 141 6.08 17.03 28.59
C ALA A 141 5.68 15.53 28.55
N ALA A 142 6.01 14.83 27.46
CA ALA A 142 5.94 13.37 27.39
C ALA A 142 7.13 12.67 28.11
N SER A 143 7.95 13.40 28.87
CA SER A 143 9.04 12.83 29.65
C SER A 143 8.52 12.26 30.98
N LYS A 144 8.41 10.93 31.01
CA LYS A 144 8.39 10.01 32.16
C LYS A 144 7.31 10.14 33.25
N GLN A 145 6.83 11.32 33.64
CA GLN A 145 5.94 11.43 34.81
C GLN A 145 4.48 11.04 34.49
N GLY A 146 3.97 11.37 33.31
CA GLY A 146 2.60 11.01 32.92
C GLY A 146 2.39 9.52 32.60
N LEU A 147 3.45 8.79 32.23
CA LEU A 147 3.36 7.34 31.95
C LEU A 147 3.27 6.49 33.23
N VAL A 148 3.84 6.97 34.34
CA VAL A 148 3.82 6.26 35.63
C VAL A 148 2.46 6.41 36.32
N GLU A 149 1.83 7.58 36.26
CA GLU A 149 0.49 7.80 36.83
C GLU A 149 -0.62 7.08 36.07
N ALA A 150 -0.45 6.83 34.78
CA ALA A 150 -1.42 6.08 33.97
C ALA A 150 -1.39 4.56 34.23
N PHE A 151 -0.30 4.02 34.79
CA PHE A 151 -0.14 2.59 35.05
C PHE A 151 -0.55 2.19 36.49
N LEU A 152 -0.81 3.16 37.36
CA LEU A 152 -1.16 2.96 38.78
C LEU A 152 -2.63 3.31 39.10
N LYS A 153 -3.50 3.38 38.09
CA LYS A 153 -4.95 3.41 38.28
C LYS A 153 -5.60 2.17 37.68
#